data_AF-A0A537LLC5-F1
#
_entry.id   AF-A0A537LLC5-F1
#
_cell.length_a   1.000
_cell.length_b   1.000
_cell.length_c   1.000
_cell.angle_alpha   90.00
_cell.angle_beta   90.00
_cell.angle_gamma   90.00
#
_symmetry.space_group_name_H-M   'P 1'
#
loop_
_entity.id
_entity.type
_entity.pdbx_description
1 polymer ?
#
loop_
_entity_poly.entity_id
_entity_poly.type
_entity_poly.pdbx_seq_one_letter_code
_entity_poly.pdbx_strand_id
1 'polypeptide(L)'
;IIVTSNLAMGKIDEAARAAGILIQGGAGLTSYTLRSLVELAQGNDEAAVADLQRAIASEEPDEVASSVWARTLLGRLHYRRGRLRLAADIYREALAVLPQYPQALINLAELEIRQGHYRLAAQHLSEVVTVTKASPNIYDHAVLRGLARLAELQGDHNRAAALRRDAETRLRQDAASGQFGHRRELARLLLERGRPEDIGEAVSLMEAEVHIRRDTETLDVLVWALSRAGRLQEAQQAMQEALHTGVHDARLFYRAATIERSLGHDMQAKRFLELMRQTDPTFDERARLVMGVGS
;
A
#
# COMPACT_ATOMS: atom_id res chain seq x y z
N ILE A 1 9.31 -16.08 6.68
CA ILE A 1 10.06 -14.90 7.17
C ILE A 1 11.17 -14.48 6.20
N ILE A 2 12.04 -15.39 5.73
CA ILE A 2 13.16 -15.02 4.82
C ILE A 2 12.70 -14.32 3.54
N VAL A 3 11.65 -14.82 2.87
CA VAL A 3 11.10 -14.22 1.64
C VAL A 3 10.66 -12.77 1.87
N THR A 4 9.78 -12.53 2.85
CA THR A 4 9.24 -11.19 3.15
C THR A 4 10.31 -10.22 3.63
N SER A 5 11.30 -10.69 4.39
CA SER A 5 12.43 -9.85 4.82
C SER A 5 13.32 -9.44 3.65
N ASN A 6 13.64 -10.37 2.73
CA ASN A 6 14.40 -10.05 1.52
C ASN A 6 13.64 -9.08 0.62
N LEU A 7 12.33 -9.29 0.41
CA LEU A 7 11.49 -8.34 -0.33
C LEU A 7 11.49 -6.95 0.29
N ALA A 8 11.34 -6.86 1.61
CA ALA A 8 11.39 -5.58 2.32
C ALA A 8 12.73 -4.86 2.12
N MET A 9 13.84 -5.59 2.02
CA MET A 9 15.18 -5.05 1.75
C MET A 9 15.46 -4.76 0.26
N GLY A 10 14.51 -5.00 -0.65
CA GLY A 10 14.72 -4.88 -2.10
C GLY A 10 15.53 -6.03 -2.72
N LYS A 11 15.82 -7.09 -1.96
CA LYS A 11 16.59 -8.26 -2.38
C LYS A 11 15.71 -9.28 -3.11
N ILE A 12 15.22 -8.90 -4.29
CA ILE A 12 14.22 -9.66 -5.04
C ILE A 12 14.75 -11.05 -5.46
N ASP A 13 16.01 -11.14 -5.89
CA ASP A 13 16.60 -12.41 -6.33
C ASP A 13 16.79 -13.40 -5.16
N GLU A 14 17.21 -12.91 -3.99
CA GLU A 14 17.29 -13.70 -2.76
C GLU A 14 15.89 -14.16 -2.33
N ALA A 15 14.89 -13.29 -2.43
CA ALA A 15 13.51 -13.64 -2.15
C ALA A 15 12.98 -14.71 -3.10
N ALA A 16 13.29 -14.62 -4.40
CA ALA A 16 12.91 -15.60 -5.41
C ALA A 16 13.52 -16.97 -5.15
N ARG A 17 14.82 -17.03 -4.83
CA ARG A 17 15.48 -18.28 -4.43
C ARG A 17 14.84 -18.89 -3.19
N ALA A 18 14.57 -18.07 -2.16
CA ALA A 18 13.92 -18.55 -0.95
C ALA A 18 12.50 -19.06 -1.20
N ALA A 19 11.71 -18.37 -2.04
CA ALA A 19 10.37 -18.83 -2.42
C ALA A 19 10.43 -20.14 -3.23
N GLY A 20 11.41 -20.28 -4.13
CA GLY A 20 11.64 -21.52 -4.88
C GLY A 20 11.92 -22.72 -3.99
N ILE A 21 12.75 -22.56 -2.95
CA ILE A 21 13.02 -23.61 -1.96
C ILE A 21 11.74 -24.02 -1.22
N LEU A 22 10.89 -23.06 -0.84
CA LEU A 22 9.61 -23.38 -0.17
C LEU A 22 8.70 -24.21 -1.07
N ILE A 23 8.57 -23.83 -2.35
CA ILE A 23 7.77 -24.59 -3.32
C ILE A 23 8.31 -26.01 -3.51
N GLN A 24 9.64 -26.19 -3.57
CA GLN A 24 10.26 -27.50 -3.71
C GLN A 24 10.09 -28.37 -2.46
N GLY A 25 10.09 -27.77 -1.26
CA GLY A 25 9.92 -28.47 0.01
C GLY A 25 8.47 -28.87 0.31
N GLY A 26 7.50 -28.31 -0.39
CA GLY A 26 6.08 -28.60 -0.22
C GLY A 26 5.23 -27.42 -0.68
N ALA A 27 4.58 -27.57 -1.84
CA ALA A 27 3.69 -26.56 -2.36
C ALA A 27 2.34 -26.58 -1.62
N GLY A 28 1.81 -25.40 -1.33
CA GLY A 28 0.59 -25.19 -0.54
C GLY A 28 0.33 -23.70 -0.32
N LEU A 29 -0.76 -23.37 0.37
CA LEU A 29 -1.27 -22.01 0.55
C LEU A 29 -0.18 -20.98 0.88
N THR A 30 0.62 -21.23 1.92
CA THR A 30 1.65 -20.27 2.35
C THR A 30 2.79 -20.13 1.33
N SER A 31 3.28 -21.22 0.74
CA SER A 31 4.40 -21.20 -0.22
C SER A 31 4.03 -20.48 -1.52
N TYR A 32 2.83 -20.73 -2.05
CA TYR A 32 2.29 -20.03 -3.23
C TYR A 32 2.05 -18.54 -2.93
N THR A 33 1.50 -18.21 -1.76
CA THR A 33 1.31 -16.82 -1.34
C THR A 33 2.64 -16.08 -1.21
N LEU A 34 3.70 -16.74 -0.73
CA LEU A 34 5.02 -16.12 -0.64
C LEU A 34 5.67 -15.95 -2.02
N ARG A 35 5.51 -16.91 -2.93
CA ARG A 35 6.00 -16.77 -4.31
C ARG A 35 5.25 -15.65 -5.06
N SER A 36 3.95 -15.52 -4.88
CA SER A 36 3.17 -14.45 -5.51
C SER A 36 3.66 -13.06 -5.10
N LEU A 37 4.13 -12.87 -3.86
CA LEU A 37 4.73 -11.60 -3.44
C LEU A 37 6.04 -11.28 -4.18
N VAL A 38 6.84 -12.31 -4.48
CA VAL A 38 8.05 -12.15 -5.31
C VAL A 38 7.67 -11.81 -6.75
N GLU A 39 6.71 -12.54 -7.31
CA GLU A 39 6.22 -12.30 -8.66
C GLU A 39 5.67 -10.88 -8.81
N LEU A 40 4.94 -10.36 -7.81
CA LEU A 40 4.53 -8.96 -7.77
C LEU A 40 5.69 -7.99 -7.74
N ALA A 41 6.72 -8.26 -6.93
CA ALA A 41 7.91 -7.43 -6.88
C ALA A 41 8.69 -7.44 -8.20
N GLN A 42 8.57 -8.51 -9.00
CA GLN A 42 9.16 -8.63 -10.33
C GLN A 42 8.27 -8.09 -11.46
N GLY A 43 7.08 -7.55 -11.14
CA GLY A 43 6.12 -7.09 -12.15
C GLY A 43 5.30 -8.19 -12.83
N ASN A 44 5.46 -9.45 -12.41
CA ASN A 44 4.79 -10.62 -12.98
C ASN A 44 3.38 -10.79 -12.40
N ASP A 45 2.50 -9.82 -12.66
CA ASP A 45 1.15 -9.76 -12.07
C ASP A 45 0.29 -10.99 -12.37
N GLU A 46 0.35 -11.49 -13.61
CA GLU A 46 -0.44 -12.66 -14.03
C GLU A 46 -0.01 -13.92 -13.28
N ALA A 47 1.30 -14.11 -13.11
CA ALA A 47 1.85 -15.20 -12.31
C ALA A 47 1.39 -15.08 -10.86
N ALA A 48 1.49 -13.86 -10.28
CA ALA A 48 1.08 -13.61 -8.91
C ALA A 48 -0.42 -13.89 -8.67
N VAL A 49 -1.30 -13.49 -9.59
CA VAL A 49 -2.74 -13.83 -9.53
C VAL A 49 -2.91 -15.35 -9.55
N ALA A 50 -2.26 -16.03 -10.51
CA ALA A 50 -2.38 -17.47 -10.67
C ALA A 50 -1.87 -18.24 -9.45
N ASP A 51 -0.84 -17.73 -8.79
CA ASP A 51 -0.29 -18.30 -7.56
C ASP A 51 -1.18 -18.05 -6.34
N LEU A 52 -1.74 -16.84 -6.18
CA LEU A 52 -2.70 -16.58 -5.11
C LEU A 52 -3.98 -17.41 -5.27
N GLN A 53 -4.44 -17.63 -6.50
CA GLN A 53 -5.57 -18.52 -6.77
C GLN A 53 -5.24 -19.98 -6.44
N ARG A 54 -4.05 -20.46 -6.82
CA ARG A 54 -3.56 -21.79 -6.43
C ARG A 54 -3.42 -21.93 -4.92
N ALA A 55 -2.91 -20.88 -4.26
CA ALA A 55 -2.77 -20.83 -2.82
C ALA A 55 -4.12 -21.07 -2.13
N ILE A 56 -5.14 -20.29 -2.51
CA ILE A 56 -6.50 -20.39 -1.97
C ILE A 56 -7.11 -21.76 -2.29
N ALA A 57 -6.90 -22.30 -3.48
CA ALA A 57 -7.40 -23.63 -3.86
C ALA A 57 -6.72 -24.79 -3.11
N SER A 58 -5.55 -24.56 -2.50
CA SER A 58 -4.80 -25.51 -1.68
C SER A 58 -4.95 -25.24 -0.18
N GLU A 59 -5.95 -24.46 0.24
CA GLU A 59 -6.15 -24.16 1.66
C GLU A 59 -6.68 -25.38 2.43
N GLU A 60 -6.11 -25.60 3.61
CA GLU A 60 -6.59 -26.59 4.57
C GLU A 60 -7.44 -25.93 5.69
N PRO A 61 -8.37 -26.66 6.34
CA PRO A 61 -9.31 -26.08 7.31
C PRO A 61 -8.69 -25.31 8.49
N ASP A 62 -7.46 -25.64 8.89
CA ASP A 62 -6.73 -25.01 10.00
C ASP A 62 -5.90 -23.78 9.57
N GLU A 63 -5.78 -23.50 8.27
CA GLU A 63 -4.97 -22.41 7.74
C GLU A 63 -5.71 -21.05 7.62
N VAL A 64 -6.69 -20.81 8.49
CA VAL A 64 -7.58 -19.62 8.46
C VAL A 64 -6.80 -18.31 8.28
N ALA A 65 -5.71 -18.11 9.03
CA ALA A 65 -4.92 -16.87 8.97
C ALA A 65 -4.22 -16.68 7.61
N SER A 66 -3.59 -17.73 7.08
CA SER A 66 -2.93 -17.70 5.77
C SER A 66 -3.96 -17.53 4.65
N SER A 67 -5.13 -18.13 4.82
CA SER A 67 -6.23 -18.12 3.87
C SER A 67 -6.79 -16.69 3.66
N VAL A 68 -7.08 -15.98 4.76
CA VAL A 68 -7.56 -14.60 4.68
C VAL A 68 -6.47 -13.62 4.26
N TRP A 69 -5.20 -13.91 4.57
CA TRP A 69 -4.08 -13.12 4.08
C TRP A 69 -3.93 -13.23 2.56
N ALA A 70 -3.95 -14.45 2.00
CA ALA A 70 -3.88 -14.69 0.56
C ALA A 70 -5.04 -14.01 -0.20
N ARG A 71 -6.29 -14.16 0.29
CA ARG A 71 -7.46 -13.46 -0.27
C ARG A 71 -7.29 -11.94 -0.22
N THR A 72 -6.81 -11.41 0.90
CA THR A 72 -6.60 -9.96 1.05
C THR A 72 -5.51 -9.44 0.11
N LEU A 73 -4.44 -10.20 -0.16
CA LEU A 73 -3.43 -9.86 -1.16
C LEU A 73 -4.01 -9.88 -2.59
N LEU A 74 -4.82 -10.89 -2.91
CA LEU A 74 -5.47 -11.01 -4.23
C LEU A 74 -6.45 -9.85 -4.47
N GLY A 75 -7.27 -9.52 -3.48
CA GLY A 75 -8.16 -8.37 -3.54
C GLY A 75 -7.41 -7.06 -3.74
N ARG A 76 -6.28 -6.87 -3.04
CA ARG A 76 -5.42 -5.67 -3.21
C ARG A 76 -4.81 -5.58 -4.59
N LEU A 77 -4.42 -6.71 -5.18
CA LEU A 77 -3.93 -6.74 -6.55
C LEU A 77 -5.03 -6.32 -7.54
N HIS A 78 -6.23 -6.87 -7.42
CA HIS A 78 -7.35 -6.45 -8.27
C HIS A 78 -7.75 -4.97 -8.07
N TYR A 79 -7.70 -4.48 -6.82
CA TYR A 79 -7.95 -3.07 -6.51
C TYR A 79 -6.96 -2.14 -7.23
N ARG A 80 -5.67 -2.46 -7.22
CA ARG A 80 -4.62 -1.70 -7.92
C ARG A 80 -4.74 -1.72 -9.45
N ARG A 81 -5.50 -2.66 -10.00
CA ARG A 81 -5.78 -2.80 -11.44
C ARG A 81 -7.13 -2.20 -11.86
N GLY A 82 -7.78 -1.45 -10.97
CA GLY A 82 -9.12 -0.91 -11.22
C GLY A 82 -10.23 -1.95 -11.29
N ARG A 83 -9.96 -3.22 -10.97
CA ARG A 83 -10.95 -4.31 -10.97
C ARG A 83 -11.75 -4.29 -9.65
N LEU A 84 -12.41 -3.17 -9.38
CA LEU A 84 -13.00 -2.84 -8.07
C LEU A 84 -14.06 -3.86 -7.63
N ARG A 85 -14.92 -4.32 -8.53
CA ARG A 85 -15.95 -5.32 -8.18
C ARG A 85 -15.30 -6.62 -7.67
N LEU A 86 -14.35 -7.15 -8.43
CA LEU A 86 -13.63 -8.38 -8.09
C LEU A 86 -12.85 -8.23 -6.77
N ALA A 87 -12.22 -7.06 -6.56
CA ALA A 87 -11.55 -6.77 -5.29
C ALA A 87 -12.52 -6.82 -4.10
N ALA A 88 -13.68 -6.18 -4.22
CA ALA A 88 -14.69 -6.18 -3.17
C ALA A 88 -15.23 -7.59 -2.88
N ASP A 89 -15.48 -8.39 -3.91
CA ASP A 89 -15.96 -9.77 -3.77
C ASP A 89 -14.94 -10.62 -3.00
N ILE A 90 -13.66 -10.55 -3.36
CA ILE A 90 -12.59 -11.30 -2.69
C ILE A 90 -12.36 -10.83 -1.24
N TYR A 91 -12.47 -9.53 -0.95
CA TYR A 91 -12.39 -9.07 0.44
C TYR A 91 -13.57 -9.57 1.27
N ARG A 92 -14.78 -9.67 0.69
CA ARG A 92 -15.93 -10.27 1.37
C ARG A 92 -15.75 -11.76 1.58
N GLU A 93 -15.12 -12.48 0.65
CA GLU A 93 -14.72 -13.88 0.87
C GLU A 93 -13.76 -14.01 2.05
N ALA A 94 -12.76 -13.13 2.16
CA ALA A 94 -11.85 -13.13 3.32
C ALA A 94 -12.61 -12.91 4.64
N LEU A 95 -13.61 -12.02 4.65
CA LEU A 95 -14.44 -11.77 5.83
C LEU A 95 -15.46 -12.88 6.11
N ALA A 96 -15.83 -13.69 5.12
CA ALA A 96 -16.64 -14.88 5.32
C ALA A 96 -15.84 -16.00 6.01
N VAL A 97 -14.54 -16.10 5.73
CA VAL A 97 -13.62 -17.05 6.37
C VAL A 97 -13.25 -16.60 7.79
N LEU A 98 -12.83 -15.34 7.95
CA LEU A 98 -12.55 -14.74 9.27
C LEU A 98 -13.32 -13.43 9.41
N PRO A 99 -14.49 -13.46 10.08
CA PRO A 99 -15.23 -12.24 10.38
C PRO A 99 -14.36 -11.22 11.09
N GLN A 100 -14.51 -9.96 10.69
CA GLN A 100 -13.82 -8.82 11.28
C GLN A 100 -12.27 -8.84 11.13
N TYR A 101 -11.74 -9.56 10.14
CA TYR A 101 -10.31 -9.49 9.81
C TYR A 101 -9.88 -8.06 9.45
N PRO A 102 -9.01 -7.39 10.26
CA PRO A 102 -8.78 -5.95 10.14
C PRO A 102 -8.29 -5.48 8.76
N GLN A 103 -7.37 -6.23 8.15
CA GLN A 103 -6.77 -5.84 6.87
C GLN A 103 -7.81 -5.85 5.73
N ALA A 104 -8.72 -6.84 5.71
CA ALA A 104 -9.78 -6.90 4.72
C ALA A 104 -10.81 -5.77 4.91
N LEU A 105 -11.15 -5.44 6.16
CA LEU A 105 -12.03 -4.30 6.48
C LEU A 105 -11.43 -2.96 6.06
N ILE A 106 -10.13 -2.74 6.32
CA ILE A 106 -9.43 -1.52 5.90
C ILE A 106 -9.41 -1.41 4.37
N ASN A 107 -9.08 -2.50 3.67
CA ASN A 107 -9.03 -2.49 2.22
C ASN A 107 -10.43 -2.31 1.59
N LEU A 108 -11.49 -2.86 2.19
CA LEU A 108 -12.87 -2.56 1.79
C LEU A 108 -13.20 -1.09 2.04
N ALA A 109 -12.83 -0.53 3.19
CA ALA A 109 -13.05 0.88 3.46
C ALA A 109 -12.37 1.78 2.42
N GLU A 110 -11.11 1.50 2.06
CA GLU A 110 -10.41 2.24 0.99
C GLU A 110 -11.13 2.13 -0.37
N LEU A 111 -11.62 0.94 -0.70
CA LEU A 111 -12.41 0.69 -1.90
C LEU A 111 -13.73 1.47 -1.89
N GLU A 112 -14.47 1.45 -0.79
CA GLU A 112 -15.72 2.18 -0.61
C GLU A 112 -15.48 3.70 -0.66
N ILE A 113 -14.37 4.21 -0.11
CA ILE A 113 -13.97 5.61 -0.29
C ILE A 113 -13.74 5.90 -1.77
N ARG A 114 -13.01 5.03 -2.48
CA ARG A 114 -12.75 5.19 -3.92
C ARG A 114 -14.04 5.17 -4.75
N GLN A 115 -15.06 4.44 -4.32
CA GLN A 115 -16.37 4.42 -4.99
C GLN A 115 -17.30 5.56 -4.55
N GLY A 116 -16.95 6.30 -3.48
CA GLY A 116 -17.77 7.38 -2.94
C GLY A 116 -18.81 6.92 -1.90
N HIS A 117 -18.76 5.66 -1.47
CA HIS A 117 -19.66 5.08 -0.49
C HIS A 117 -19.18 5.32 0.95
N TYR A 118 -19.06 6.60 1.33
CA TYR A 118 -18.44 7.02 2.60
C TYR A 118 -19.08 6.43 3.86
N ARG A 119 -20.40 6.16 3.83
CA ARG A 119 -21.09 5.53 4.96
C ARG A 119 -20.62 4.09 5.18
N LEU A 120 -20.50 3.30 4.11
CA LEU A 120 -20.00 1.92 4.18
C LEU A 120 -18.53 1.90 4.63
N ALA A 121 -17.72 2.79 4.08
CA ALA A 121 -16.32 2.94 4.51
C ALA A 121 -16.20 3.22 6.02
N ALA A 122 -17.01 4.14 6.56
CA ALA A 122 -17.00 4.45 7.99
C ALA A 122 -17.44 3.24 8.86
N GLN A 123 -18.39 2.43 8.38
CA GLN A 123 -18.82 1.21 9.06
C GLN A 123 -17.68 0.21 9.16
N HIS A 124 -17.01 -0.10 8.05
CA HIS A 124 -15.87 -1.03 8.04
C HIS A 124 -14.73 -0.56 8.94
N LEU A 125 -14.39 0.74 8.93
CA LEU A 125 -13.37 1.28 9.84
C LEU A 125 -13.79 1.20 11.31
N SER A 126 -15.07 1.40 11.62
CA SER A 126 -15.61 1.26 12.98
C SER A 126 -15.59 -0.20 13.48
N GLU A 127 -15.79 -1.16 12.57
CA GLU A 127 -15.65 -2.59 12.90
C GLU A 127 -14.21 -2.91 13.30
N VAL A 128 -13.21 -2.36 12.59
CA VAL A 128 -11.79 -2.51 12.99
C VAL A 128 -11.60 -1.97 14.41
N VAL A 129 -12.02 -0.74 14.71
CA VAL A 129 -11.88 -0.18 16.07
C VAL A 129 -12.52 -1.09 17.13
N THR A 130 -13.66 -1.71 16.82
CA THR A 130 -14.37 -2.57 17.78
C THR A 130 -13.58 -3.83 18.11
N VAL A 131 -12.94 -4.45 17.12
CA VAL A 131 -12.04 -5.61 17.31
C VAL A 131 -10.81 -5.24 18.14
N THR A 132 -10.35 -4.00 18.03
CA THR A 132 -9.02 -3.59 18.52
C THR A 132 -9.06 -2.85 19.84
N LYS A 133 -10.26 -2.52 20.36
CA LYS A 133 -10.49 -1.84 21.66
C LYS A 133 -9.80 -2.48 22.87
N ALA A 134 -9.38 -3.74 22.79
CA ALA A 134 -8.70 -4.43 23.88
C ALA A 134 -7.20 -4.09 24.01
N SER A 135 -6.53 -3.56 22.98
CA SER A 135 -5.10 -3.17 23.02
C SER A 135 -4.75 -2.28 21.82
N PRO A 136 -3.97 -1.18 22.02
CA PRO A 136 -3.40 -0.42 20.90
C PRO A 136 -2.75 -1.38 19.91
N ASN A 137 -3.05 -1.24 18.62
CA ASN A 137 -2.62 -2.24 17.64
C ASN A 137 -2.01 -1.63 16.37
N ILE A 138 -1.37 -2.50 15.60
CA ILE A 138 -0.65 -2.16 14.37
C ILE A 138 -1.53 -1.50 13.28
N TYR A 139 -2.85 -1.49 13.41
CA TYR A 139 -3.79 -0.96 12.43
C TYR A 139 -4.37 0.40 12.82
N ASP A 140 -4.19 0.85 14.05
CA ASP A 140 -4.80 2.06 14.58
C ASP A 140 -4.48 3.30 13.75
N HIS A 141 -3.23 3.44 13.28
CA HIS A 141 -2.83 4.55 12.42
C HIS A 141 -3.53 4.51 11.06
N ALA A 142 -3.71 3.33 10.47
CA ALA A 142 -4.37 3.14 9.19
C ALA A 142 -5.86 3.47 9.29
N VAL A 143 -6.51 3.06 10.38
CA VAL A 143 -7.91 3.39 10.66
C VAL A 143 -8.10 4.89 10.84
N LEU A 144 -7.28 5.53 11.67
CA LEU A 144 -7.36 6.97 11.90
C LEU A 144 -7.12 7.77 10.62
N ARG A 145 -6.14 7.37 9.80
CA ARG A 145 -5.88 7.98 8.49
C ARG A 145 -7.05 7.81 7.53
N GLY A 146 -7.68 6.64 7.49
CA GLY A 146 -8.90 6.38 6.70
C GLY A 146 -10.08 7.26 7.14
N LEU A 147 -10.31 7.37 8.45
CA LEU A 147 -11.34 8.25 9.03
C LEU A 147 -11.04 9.73 8.75
N ALA A 148 -9.77 10.15 8.83
CA ALA A 148 -9.37 11.51 8.51
C ALA A 148 -9.66 11.85 7.04
N ARG A 149 -9.39 10.92 6.12
CA ARG A 149 -9.71 11.07 4.69
C ARG A 149 -11.22 11.16 4.46
N LEU A 150 -12.02 10.35 5.15
CA LEU A 150 -13.48 10.44 5.07
C LEU A 150 -13.98 11.81 5.54
N ALA A 151 -13.48 12.29 6.68
CA ALA A 151 -13.83 13.61 7.20
C ALA A 151 -13.45 14.73 6.22
N GLU A 152 -12.27 14.65 5.60
CA GLU A 152 -11.82 15.60 4.58
C GLU A 152 -12.77 15.61 3.36
N LEU A 153 -13.12 14.43 2.83
CA LEU A 153 -14.04 14.28 1.70
C LEU A 153 -15.48 14.73 2.01
N GLN A 154 -15.84 14.81 3.28
CA GLN A 154 -17.12 15.31 3.76
C GLN A 154 -17.08 16.82 4.11
N GLY A 155 -15.92 17.48 3.98
CA GLY A 155 -15.72 18.90 4.32
C GLY A 155 -15.53 19.17 5.82
N ASP A 156 -15.41 18.15 6.65
CA ASP A 156 -15.16 18.29 8.09
C ASP A 156 -13.65 18.37 8.37
N HIS A 157 -13.04 19.50 7.98
CA HIS A 157 -11.61 19.74 8.10
C HIS A 157 -11.11 19.70 9.55
N ASN A 158 -11.94 20.13 10.51
CA ASN A 158 -11.59 20.13 11.93
C ASN A 158 -11.45 18.69 12.45
N ARG A 159 -12.40 17.82 12.13
CA ARG A 159 -12.33 16.41 12.49
C ARG A 159 -11.20 15.70 11.75
N ALA A 160 -11.00 15.99 10.46
CA ALA A 160 -9.88 15.45 9.69
C ALA A 160 -8.54 15.79 10.34
N ALA A 161 -8.33 17.06 10.74
CA ALA A 161 -7.13 17.51 11.42
C ALA A 161 -6.94 16.89 12.81
N ALA A 162 -8.02 16.68 13.58
CA ALA A 162 -7.95 15.96 14.86
C ALA A 162 -7.51 14.51 14.66
N LEU A 163 -8.14 13.78 13.74
CA LEU A 163 -7.82 12.38 13.45
C LEU A 163 -6.38 12.20 12.92
N ARG A 164 -5.88 13.14 12.10
CA ARG A 164 -4.46 13.14 11.67
C ARG A 164 -3.50 13.35 12.85
N ARG A 165 -3.82 14.24 13.80
CA ARG A 165 -2.99 14.44 15.00
C ARG A 165 -2.95 13.20 15.89
N ASP A 166 -4.08 12.52 16.05
CA ASP A 166 -4.14 11.26 16.79
C ASP A 166 -3.29 10.18 16.12
N ALA A 167 -3.36 10.09 14.78
CA ALA A 167 -2.57 9.13 14.01
C ALA A 167 -1.07 9.40 14.14
N GLU A 168 -0.67 10.67 14.04
CA GLU A 168 0.71 11.10 14.23
C GLU A 168 1.22 10.75 15.63
N THR A 169 0.41 11.00 16.66
CA THR A 169 0.79 10.72 18.05
C THR A 169 1.09 9.23 18.24
N ARG A 170 0.26 8.34 17.70
CA ARG A 170 0.48 6.89 17.74
C ARG A 170 1.73 6.49 16.97
N LEU A 171 1.87 6.95 15.73
CA LEU A 171 3.03 6.65 14.88
C LEU A 171 4.35 7.10 15.52
N ARG A 172 4.36 8.25 16.22
CA ARG A 172 5.54 8.74 16.95
C ARG A 172 5.85 7.90 18.19
N GLN A 173 4.83 7.46 18.93
CA GLN A 173 5.01 6.55 20.07
C GLN A 173 5.61 5.22 19.62
N ASP A 174 5.11 4.66 18.51
CA ASP A 174 5.62 3.41 17.96
C ASP A 174 7.05 3.55 17.41
N ALA A 175 7.34 4.67 16.74
CA ALA A 175 8.69 4.97 16.26
C ALA A 175 9.71 5.12 17.42
N ALA A 176 9.28 5.67 18.56
CA ALA A 176 10.13 5.84 19.74
C ALA A 176 10.35 4.54 20.53
N SER A 177 9.40 3.59 20.48
CA SER A 177 9.50 2.31 21.19
C SER A 177 10.48 1.32 20.55
N GLY A 178 11.04 1.66 19.38
CA GLY A 178 11.95 0.79 18.63
C GLY A 178 11.25 -0.41 17.98
N GLN A 179 9.92 -0.51 18.10
CA GLN A 179 9.15 -1.47 17.32
C GLN A 179 9.26 -1.08 15.84
N PHE A 180 9.64 -2.06 15.03
CA PHE A 180 9.90 -1.88 13.61
C PHE A 180 8.74 -1.15 12.90
N GLY A 181 8.96 0.11 12.52
CA GLY A 181 8.76 0.42 11.12
C GLY A 181 7.60 1.31 10.71
N HIS A 182 7.20 2.24 11.55
CA HIS A 182 6.20 3.24 11.15
C HIS A 182 6.79 4.54 10.61
N ARG A 183 8.12 4.65 10.37
CA ARG A 183 8.71 5.84 9.74
C ARG A 183 8.09 6.13 8.38
N ARG A 184 7.88 5.10 7.56
CA ARG A 184 7.19 5.22 6.27
C ARG A 184 5.76 5.73 6.42
N GLU A 185 5.03 5.20 7.40
CA GLU A 185 3.63 5.58 7.64
C GLU A 185 3.52 7.01 8.23
N LEU A 186 4.46 7.40 9.09
CA LEU A 186 4.60 8.77 9.59
C LEU A 186 4.93 9.74 8.45
N ALA A 187 5.94 9.43 7.63
CA ALA A 187 6.28 10.25 6.47
C ALA A 187 5.09 10.38 5.51
N ARG A 188 4.35 9.30 5.25
CA ARG A 188 3.13 9.33 4.43
C ARG A 188 2.08 10.27 5.02
N LEU A 189 1.80 10.19 6.33
CA LEU A 189 0.83 11.06 7.01
C LEU A 189 1.26 12.53 6.94
N LEU A 190 2.54 12.82 7.15
CA LEU A 190 3.14 14.16 7.05
C LEU A 190 2.96 14.73 5.63
N LEU A 191 3.22 13.93 4.60
CA LEU A 191 3.06 14.32 3.20
C LEU A 191 1.59 14.55 2.81
N GLU A 192 0.67 13.74 3.33
CA GLU A 192 -0.78 13.94 3.13
C GLU A 192 -1.28 15.24 3.77
N ARG A 193 -0.70 15.65 4.91
CA ARG A 193 -1.04 16.90 5.57
C ARG A 193 -0.44 18.11 4.83
N GLY A 194 0.78 17.96 4.31
CA GLY A 194 1.36 18.86 3.32
C GLY A 194 1.83 20.23 3.82
N ARG A 195 2.06 20.42 5.13
CA ARG A 195 2.63 21.69 5.63
C ARG A 195 4.12 21.79 5.28
N PRO A 196 4.69 22.99 5.08
CA PRO A 196 6.11 23.15 4.75
C PRO A 196 7.06 22.47 5.74
N GLU A 197 6.76 22.53 7.05
CA GLU A 197 7.53 21.87 8.10
C GLU A 197 7.51 20.34 8.02
N ASP A 198 6.43 19.76 7.49
CA ASP A 198 6.24 18.31 7.39
C ASP A 198 7.12 17.70 6.29
N ILE A 199 7.43 18.47 5.24
CA ILE A 199 8.17 17.99 4.07
C ILE A 199 9.61 17.63 4.45
N GLY A 200 10.30 18.50 5.21
CA GLY A 200 11.68 18.26 5.63
C GLY A 200 11.79 17.02 6.52
N GLU A 201 10.87 16.86 7.48
CA GLU A 201 10.83 15.68 8.34
C GLU A 201 10.52 14.40 7.55
N ALA A 202 9.56 14.44 6.62
CA ALA A 202 9.23 13.29 5.78
C ALA A 202 10.44 12.82 4.95
N VAL A 203 11.23 13.74 4.41
CA VAL A 203 12.49 13.42 3.71
C VAL A 203 13.46 12.70 4.65
N SER A 204 13.76 13.27 5.83
CA SER A 204 14.70 12.65 6.78
C SER A 204 14.24 11.27 7.24
N LEU A 205 12.94 11.11 7.50
CA LEU A 205 12.36 9.81 7.87
C LEU A 205 12.56 8.77 6.76
N MET A 206 12.32 9.15 5.50
CA MET A 206 12.43 8.24 4.37
C MET A 206 13.88 7.94 3.96
N GLU A 207 14.80 8.89 4.09
CA GLU A 207 16.23 8.66 3.91
C GLU A 207 16.75 7.65 4.97
N ALA A 208 16.33 7.78 6.23
CA ALA A 208 16.66 6.79 7.26
C ALA A 208 16.01 5.42 6.98
N GLU A 209 14.77 5.41 6.49
CA GLU A 209 14.02 4.18 6.22
C GLU A 209 14.58 3.41 5.03
N VAL A 210 15.01 4.10 3.97
CA VAL A 210 15.49 3.47 2.73
C VAL A 210 16.83 2.72 2.90
N HIS A 211 17.55 3.00 3.99
CA HIS A 211 18.73 2.23 4.40
C HIS A 211 18.39 0.87 5.03
N ILE A 212 17.14 0.68 5.47
CA ILE A 212 16.67 -0.55 6.12
C ILE A 212 15.75 -1.34 5.18
N ARG A 213 14.77 -0.65 4.60
CA ARG A 213 13.80 -1.22 3.66
C ARG A 213 13.87 -0.48 2.35
N ARG A 214 13.96 -1.22 1.25
CA ARG A 214 14.13 -0.67 -0.10
C ARG A 214 13.16 -1.30 -1.10
N ASP A 215 12.03 -1.78 -0.59
CA ASP A 215 10.91 -2.24 -1.41
C ASP A 215 10.20 -1.08 -2.12
N THR A 216 9.42 -1.39 -3.15
CA THR A 216 8.73 -0.41 -4.00
C THR A 216 7.81 0.53 -3.22
N GLU A 217 7.13 0.08 -2.16
CA GLU A 217 6.27 0.97 -1.35
C GLU A 217 7.10 1.97 -0.54
N THR A 218 8.31 1.59 -0.13
CA THR A 218 9.23 2.48 0.58
C THR A 218 9.85 3.49 -0.37
N LEU A 219 10.28 3.06 -1.57
CA LEU A 219 10.75 3.97 -2.61
C LEU A 219 9.66 4.95 -3.07
N ASP A 220 8.40 4.53 -3.18
CA ASP A 220 7.27 5.43 -3.52
C ASP A 220 7.15 6.62 -2.57
N VAL A 221 7.20 6.36 -1.25
CA VAL A 221 7.06 7.43 -0.26
C VAL A 221 8.31 8.32 -0.24
N LEU A 222 9.51 7.77 -0.46
CA LEU A 222 10.73 8.56 -0.62
C LEU A 222 10.63 9.48 -1.84
N VAL A 223 10.20 8.95 -2.99
CA VAL A 223 9.97 9.73 -4.21
C VAL A 223 8.98 10.86 -3.96
N TRP A 224 7.90 10.59 -3.24
CA TRP A 224 6.93 11.62 -2.88
C TRP A 224 7.56 12.71 -2.00
N ALA A 225 8.31 12.34 -0.97
CA ALA A 225 9.00 13.28 -0.09
C ALA A 225 9.97 14.17 -0.86
N LEU A 226 10.85 13.58 -1.68
CA LEU A 226 11.83 14.30 -2.49
C LEU A 226 11.15 15.24 -3.51
N SER A 227 10.07 14.77 -4.16
CA SER A 227 9.31 15.58 -5.10
C SER A 227 8.68 16.80 -4.43
N ARG A 228 8.08 16.65 -3.24
CA ARG A 228 7.52 17.78 -2.47
C ARG A 228 8.58 18.73 -1.94
N ALA A 229 9.79 18.24 -1.69
CA ALA A 229 10.95 19.05 -1.31
C ALA A 229 11.61 19.77 -2.50
N GLY A 230 11.14 19.57 -3.73
CA GLY A 230 11.75 20.16 -4.94
C GLY A 230 13.05 19.48 -5.38
N ARG A 231 13.45 18.38 -4.74
CA ARG A 231 14.63 17.56 -5.09
C ARG A 231 14.30 16.64 -6.27
N LEU A 232 13.91 17.24 -7.40
CA LEU A 232 13.29 16.53 -8.53
C LEU A 232 14.21 15.51 -9.19
N GLN A 233 15.50 15.80 -9.31
CA GLN A 233 16.48 14.86 -9.89
C GLN A 233 16.63 13.60 -9.02
N GLU A 234 16.70 13.77 -7.70
CA GLU A 234 16.78 12.64 -6.77
C GLU A 234 15.47 11.85 -6.72
N ALA A 235 14.33 12.54 -6.78
CA ALA A 235 13.03 11.90 -6.92
C ALA A 235 12.93 11.07 -8.22
N GLN A 236 13.47 11.58 -9.33
CA GLN A 236 13.53 10.85 -10.60
C GLN A 236 14.40 9.59 -10.50
N GLN A 237 15.59 9.68 -9.88
CA GLN A 237 16.47 8.53 -9.69
C GLN A 237 15.82 7.43 -8.84
N ALA A 238 15.23 7.80 -7.69
CA ALA A 238 14.51 6.85 -6.84
C ALA A 238 13.28 6.24 -7.54
N MET A 239 12.59 7.01 -8.39
CA MET A 239 11.48 6.50 -9.19
C MET A 239 11.94 5.51 -10.27
N GLN A 240 13.07 5.80 -10.94
CA GLN A 240 13.67 4.86 -11.91
C GLN A 240 14.05 3.54 -11.24
N GLU A 241 14.61 3.59 -10.03
CA GLU A 241 14.90 2.40 -9.23
C GLU A 241 13.61 1.62 -8.91
N ALA A 242 12.57 2.29 -8.42
CA ALA A 242 11.29 1.66 -8.11
C ALA A 242 10.68 0.95 -9.33
N LEU A 243 10.74 1.57 -10.50
CA LEU A 243 10.18 1.04 -11.75
C LEU A 243 11.07 -0.01 -12.42
N HIS A 244 12.38 -0.05 -12.13
CA HIS A 244 13.30 -1.05 -12.70
C HIS A 244 12.93 -2.48 -12.32
N THR A 245 12.23 -2.65 -11.19
CA THR A 245 11.71 -3.94 -10.71
C THR A 245 10.60 -4.51 -11.59
N GLY A 246 10.04 -3.74 -12.52
CA GLY A 246 8.94 -4.15 -13.39
C GLY A 246 7.56 -3.96 -12.78
N VAL A 247 7.46 -3.40 -11.56
CA VAL A 247 6.16 -3.18 -10.90
C VAL A 247 5.25 -2.30 -11.76
N HIS A 248 4.09 -2.85 -12.10
CA HIS A 248 3.01 -2.11 -12.71
C HIS A 248 2.16 -1.49 -11.60
N ASP A 249 2.10 -0.17 -11.47
CA ASP A 249 1.22 0.49 -10.51
C ASP A 249 0.84 1.88 -11.02
N ALA A 250 -0.45 2.13 -11.20
CA ALA A 250 -0.96 3.41 -11.71
C ALA A 250 -0.54 4.58 -10.81
N ARG A 251 -0.44 4.36 -9.49
CA ARG A 251 0.05 5.37 -8.53
C ARG A 251 1.48 5.79 -8.85
N LEU A 252 2.37 4.81 -9.09
CA LEU A 252 3.78 5.06 -9.42
C LEU A 252 3.91 5.75 -10.76
N PHE A 253 3.20 5.28 -11.78
CA PHE A 253 3.21 5.91 -13.10
C PHE A 253 2.70 7.35 -13.05
N TYR A 254 1.67 7.63 -12.28
CA TYR A 254 1.19 9.00 -12.10
C TYR A 254 2.22 9.91 -11.41
N ARG A 255 2.90 9.42 -10.36
CA ARG A 255 4.00 10.17 -9.72
C ARG A 255 5.16 10.39 -10.68
N ALA A 256 5.58 9.37 -11.42
CA ALA A 256 6.63 9.47 -12.43
C ALA A 256 6.27 10.53 -13.48
N ALA A 257 5.05 10.50 -14.01
CA ALA A 257 4.57 11.51 -14.96
C ALA A 257 4.65 12.93 -14.40
N THR A 258 4.31 13.11 -13.12
CA THR A 258 4.36 14.41 -12.44
C THR A 258 5.80 14.91 -12.32
N ILE A 259 6.74 14.04 -11.92
CA ILE A 259 8.16 14.36 -11.81
C ILE A 259 8.75 14.72 -13.18
N GLU A 260 8.51 13.88 -14.20
CA GLU A 260 9.01 14.12 -15.56
C GLU A 260 8.49 15.45 -16.11
N ARG A 261 7.22 15.77 -15.90
CA ARG A 261 6.65 17.06 -16.31
C ARG A 261 7.32 18.23 -15.59
N SER A 262 7.57 18.12 -14.29
CA SER A 262 8.29 19.15 -13.52
C SER A 262 9.75 19.34 -13.97
N LEU A 263 10.35 18.30 -14.58
CA LEU A 263 11.69 18.34 -15.18
C LEU A 263 11.68 18.81 -16.65
N GLY A 264 10.51 19.04 -17.25
CA GLY A 264 10.37 19.42 -18.66
C GLY A 264 10.43 18.25 -19.66
N HIS A 265 10.38 17.01 -19.17
CA HIS A 265 10.41 15.78 -19.96
C HIS A 265 8.99 15.37 -20.42
N ASP A 266 8.35 16.21 -21.22
CA ASP A 266 6.92 16.05 -21.57
C ASP A 266 6.58 14.74 -22.29
N MET A 267 7.49 14.21 -23.11
CA MET A 267 7.28 12.94 -23.81
C MET A 267 7.29 11.76 -22.85
N GLN A 268 8.21 11.74 -21.89
CA GLN A 268 8.28 10.74 -20.83
C GLN A 268 7.06 10.82 -19.92
N ALA A 269 6.64 12.03 -19.56
CA ALA A 269 5.44 12.25 -18.77
C ALA A 269 4.18 11.67 -19.44
N LYS A 270 3.99 11.91 -20.74
CA LYS A 270 2.87 11.36 -21.51
C LYS A 270 2.87 9.83 -21.53
N ARG A 271 4.03 9.21 -21.74
CA ARG A 271 4.18 7.75 -21.71
C ARG A 271 3.77 7.16 -20.37
N PHE A 272 4.18 7.77 -19.26
CA PHE A 272 3.77 7.32 -17.94
C PHE A 272 2.27 7.47 -17.70
N LEU A 273 1.63 8.54 -18.19
CA LEU A 273 0.16 8.69 -18.12
C LEU A 273 -0.59 7.65 -18.97
N GLU A 274 -0.01 7.18 -20.08
CA GLU A 274 -0.55 6.05 -20.85
C GLU A 274 -0.46 4.75 -20.06
N LEU A 275 0.71 4.44 -19.48
CA LEU A 275 0.90 3.25 -18.63
C LEU A 275 -0.02 3.26 -17.41
N MET A 276 -0.22 4.41 -16.78
CA MET A 276 -1.18 4.60 -15.69
C MET A 276 -2.61 4.19 -16.13
N ARG A 277 -3.09 4.70 -17.28
CA ARG A 277 -4.45 4.37 -17.79
C ARG A 277 -4.59 2.91 -18.18
N GLN A 278 -3.54 2.31 -18.75
CA GLN A 278 -3.53 0.88 -19.09
C GLN A 278 -3.57 0.02 -17.83
N THR A 279 -2.88 0.45 -16.78
CA THR A 279 -2.79 -0.26 -15.50
C THR A 279 -4.09 -0.21 -14.72
N ASP A 280 -4.68 0.98 -14.60
CA ASP A 280 -5.94 1.21 -13.91
C ASP A 280 -6.79 2.21 -14.71
N PRO A 281 -7.71 1.73 -15.55
CA PRO A 281 -8.59 2.59 -16.35
C PRO A 281 -9.52 3.47 -15.51
N THR A 282 -9.66 3.16 -14.21
CA THR A 282 -10.52 3.87 -13.26
C THR A 282 -9.72 4.81 -12.35
N PHE A 283 -8.48 5.13 -12.72
CA PHE A 283 -7.59 6.01 -11.96
C PHE A 283 -7.94 7.49 -12.15
N ASP A 284 -9.03 7.92 -11.52
CA ASP A 284 -9.54 9.28 -11.53
C ASP A 284 -9.01 10.14 -10.35
N GLU A 285 -9.56 11.34 -10.16
CA GLU A 285 -9.22 12.22 -9.03
C GLU A 285 -9.46 11.57 -7.66
N ARG A 286 -10.56 10.84 -7.51
CA ARG A 286 -10.88 10.17 -6.24
C ARG A 286 -9.91 9.02 -5.99
N ALA A 287 -9.55 8.25 -7.00
CA ALA A 287 -8.50 7.25 -6.91
C ALA A 287 -7.16 7.87 -6.49
N ARG A 288 -6.81 9.05 -7.05
CA ARG A 288 -5.60 9.79 -6.66
C ARG A 288 -5.62 10.20 -5.19
N LEU A 289 -6.74 10.73 -4.70
CA LEU A 289 -6.92 11.11 -3.29
C LEU A 289 -6.79 9.90 -2.35
N VAL A 290 -7.39 8.76 -2.69
CA VAL A 290 -7.33 7.54 -1.88
C VAL A 290 -5.93 6.93 -1.88
N MET A 291 -5.24 6.96 -3.01
CA MET A 291 -3.91 6.37 -3.15
C MET A 291 -2.77 7.31 -2.71
N GLY A 292 -3.08 8.50 -2.16
CA GLY A 292 -2.07 9.42 -1.64
C GLY A 292 -1.22 10.10 -2.73
N VAL A 293 -1.78 10.25 -3.93
CA VAL A 293 -1.18 11.00 -5.06
C VAL A 293 -2.06 12.19 -5.49
N GLY A 294 -2.94 12.65 -4.61
CA GLY A 294 -3.67 13.90 -4.78
C GLY A 294 -2.71 15.10 -4.82
N SER A 295 -3.14 16.15 -5.52
CA SER A 295 -2.41 17.41 -5.74
C SER A 295 -1.99 18.13 -4.46
#